data_AF-A0A420EBW2-F1
#
_entry.id   AF-A0A420EBW2-F1
#
_cell.length_a   1.000
_cell.length_b   1.000
_cell.length_c   1.000
_cell.angle_alpha   90.00
_cell.angle_beta   90.00
_cell.angle_gamma   90.00
#
_symmetry.space_group_name_H-M   'P 1'
#
loop_
_entity.id
_entity.type
_entity.pdbx_description
1 polymer ?
#
loop_
_entity_poly.entity_id
_entity_poly.type
_entity_poly.pdbx_seq_one_letter_code
_entity_poly.pdbx_strand_id
1 'polypeptide(L)' 'MWSMMANYYGDSDKFESYGSSAIWERDRNCVSHLVCAQTGLLAININSEESFSLAIDES' A
#
# COMPACT_ATOMS: atom_id res chain seq x y z
N MET A 1 10.60 13.19 4.61
CA MET A 1 10.52 12.78 3.19
C MET A 1 9.82 11.45 3.22
N TRP A 2 8.74 11.34 2.45
CA TRP A 2 7.88 10.18 2.42
C TRP A 2 8.21 9.33 1.21
N SER A 3 8.13 8.01 1.37
CA SER A 3 8.19 7.07 0.25
C SER A 3 6.85 6.35 0.15
N MET A 4 6.30 6.30 -1.05
CA MET A 4 5.04 5.61 -1.34
C MET A 4 5.28 4.60 -2.43
N MET A 5 4.79 3.38 -2.23
CA MET A 5 4.83 2.30 -3.21
C MET A 5 3.40 1.85 -3.48
N ALA A 6 3.00 1.94 -4.76
CA ALA A 6 1.76 1.37 -5.25
C ALA A 6 2.11 0.20 -6.16
N ASN A 7 1.70 -1.00 -5.76
CA ASN A 7 1.95 -2.23 -6.48
C ASN A 7 0.65 -2.80 -7.01
N TYR A 8 0.72 -3.34 -8.23
CA TYR A 8 -0.37 -4.13 -8.80
C TYR A 8 -0.53 -5.45 -8.03
N TYR A 9 -1.78 -5.83 -7.79
CA TYR A 9 -2.17 -7.16 -7.34
C TYR A 9 -2.96 -7.84 -8.45
N GLY A 10 -2.54 -9.05 -8.82
CA GLY A 10 -3.22 -9.87 -9.81
C GLY A 10 -2.24 -10.61 -10.72
N ASP A 11 -2.82 -11.49 -11.53
CA ASP A 11 -2.07 -12.28 -12.50
C ASP A 11 -1.97 -11.57 -13.85
N SER A 12 -0.81 -11.74 -14.47
CA SER A 12 -0.59 -11.47 -15.89
C SER A 12 -0.11 -12.75 -16.58
N ASP A 13 -0.04 -12.75 -17.91
CA ASP A 13 0.43 -13.90 -18.69
C ASP A 13 1.85 -14.39 -18.33
N LYS A 14 2.65 -13.59 -17.60
CA LYS A 14 4.08 -13.86 -17.33
C LYS A 14 4.48 -13.76 -15.87
N PHE A 15 3.71 -13.05 -15.05
CA PHE A 15 4.06 -12.77 -13.66
C PHE A 15 2.80 -12.73 -12.81
N GLU A 16 2.90 -13.32 -11.63
CA GLU A 16 1.99 -13.08 -10.52
C GLU A 16 2.51 -11.87 -9.72
N SER A 17 1.64 -10.88 -9.52
CA SER A 17 1.96 -9.68 -8.74
C SER A 17 1.16 -9.71 -7.43
N TYR A 18 1.86 -9.60 -6.30
CA TYR A 18 1.25 -9.79 -4.97
C TYR A 18 0.75 -8.50 -4.29
N GLY A 19 0.82 -7.35 -4.96
CA GLY A 19 0.50 -6.06 -4.35
C GLY A 19 1.47 -5.69 -3.23
N SER A 20 0.98 -5.62 -1.98
CA SER A 20 1.76 -5.17 -0.81
C SER A 20 2.22 -3.71 -0.90
N SER A 21 1.34 -2.84 -1.40
CA SER A 21 1.56 -1.38 -1.39
C SER A 21 1.80 -0.88 0.05
N ALA A 22 2.61 0.16 0.21
CA ALA A 22 2.98 0.69 1.52
C ALA A 22 3.49 2.13 1.49
N ILE A 23 3.48 2.77 2.66
CA ILE A 23 3.94 4.12 2.92
C ILE A 23 5.00 4.08 4.03
N TRP A 24 6.13 4.75 3.80
CA TRP A 24 7.22 4.86 4.77
C TRP A 24 7.55 6.31 5.09
N GLU A 25 7.90 6.53 6.36
CA GLU A 25 8.50 7.74 6.88
C GLU A 25 9.98 7.88 6.47
N ARG A 26 10.53 9.07 6.72
CA ARG A 26 11.95 9.38 6.49
C ARG A 26 12.88 8.38 7.18
N ASP A 27 12.50 7.91 8.36
CA ASP A 27 13.33 7.05 9.21
C ASP A 27 13.11 5.57 8.92
N ARG A 28 12.53 5.26 7.74
CA ARG A 28 12.25 3.89 7.24
C ARG A 28 11.19 3.15 8.06
N ASN A 29 10.48 3.85 8.93
CA ASN A 29 9.33 3.33 9.63
C ASN A 29 8.16 3.17 8.64
N CYS A 30 7.57 1.97 8.60
CA CYS A 30 6.39 1.69 7.77
C CYS A 30 5.15 2.11 8.54
N VAL A 31 4.42 3.10 8.04
CA VAL A 31 3.27 3.68 8.75
C VAL A 31 1.94 3.09 8.32
N SER A 32 1.87 2.61 7.07
CA SER A 32 0.65 2.00 6.54
C SER A 32 0.99 1.07 5.39
N HIS A 33 0.30 -0.06 5.30
CA HIS A 33 0.46 -1.02 4.22
C HIS A 33 -0.84 -1.78 3.94
N LEU A 34 -0.95 -2.31 2.72
CA LEU A 34 -1.90 -3.36 2.39
C LEU A 34 -1.23 -4.72 2.59
N VAL A 35 -2.02 -5.74 2.93
CA VAL A 35 -1.48 -7.11 2.97
C VAL A 35 -1.28 -7.68 1.57
N CYS A 36 -0.51 -8.76 1.49
CA CYS A 36 -0.34 -9.53 0.27
C CYS A 36 -1.70 -9.96 -0.29
N ALA A 37 -1.85 -9.89 -1.61
CA ALA A 37 -3.05 -10.32 -2.32
C ALA A 37 -4.34 -9.59 -1.90
N GLN A 38 -4.23 -8.29 -1.59
CA GLN A 38 -5.35 -7.46 -1.18
C GLN A 38 -5.49 -6.23 -2.07
N THR A 39 -6.67 -6.04 -2.66
CA THR A 39 -7.08 -4.76 -3.21
C THR A 39 -7.41 -3.80 -2.07
N GLY A 40 -6.98 -2.55 -2.19
CA GLY A 40 -7.27 -1.55 -1.18
C GLY A 40 -6.79 -0.15 -1.51
N LEU A 41 -7.03 0.75 -0.57
CA LEU A 41 -6.59 2.14 -0.62
C LEU A 41 -5.62 2.41 0.53
N LEU A 42 -4.57 3.17 0.22
CA LEU A 42 -3.62 3.70 1.19
C LEU A 42 -3.63 5.23 1.08
N ALA A 43 -3.64 5.91 2.21
CA ALA A 43 -3.56 7.35 2.24
C ALA A 43 -2.74 7.85 3.43
N ILE A 44 -2.18 9.04 3.25
CA ILE A 44 -1.45 9.76 4.27
C ILE A 44 -1.76 11.26 4.19
N ASN A 45 -1.93 11.87 5.35
CA ASN A 45 -1.92 13.31 5.49
C ASN A 45 -0.49 13.77 5.80
N ILE A 46 0.16 14.42 4.83
CA ILE A 46 1.57 14.85 4.95
C ILE A 46 1.77 15.89 6.06
N ASN A 47 0.71 16.60 6.48
CA ASN A 47 0.79 17.64 7.50
C ASN A 47 0.55 17.11 8.92
N SER A 48 -0.36 16.13 9.09
CA SER A 48 -0.64 15.53 10.41
C SER A 48 0.10 14.22 10.66
N GLU A 49 0.75 13.66 9.63
CA GLU A 49 1.43 12.36 9.65
C GLU A 49 0.48 11.17 9.91
N GLU A 50 -0.84 11.43 9.92
CA GLU A 50 -1.86 10.39 10.03
C GLU A 50 -1.96 9.61 8.71
N SER A 51 -2.12 8.29 8.81
CA SER A 51 -2.31 7.43 7.66
C SER A 51 -3.44 6.44 7.90
N PHE A 52 -4.01 5.93 6.80
CA PHE A 52 -4.97 4.84 6.85
C PHE A 52 -4.77 3.86 5.70
N SER A 53 -5.15 2.61 5.95
CA SER A 53 -5.33 1.58 4.93
C SER A 53 -6.76 1.07 4.99
N LEU A 54 -7.35 0.85 3.83
CA LEU A 54 -8.69 0.27 3.68
C LEU A 54 -8.59 -0.90 2.71
N ALA A 55 -8.90 -2.10 3.20
CA ALA A 55 -9.13 -3.26 2.36
C ALA A 55 -10.47 -3.12 1.64
N ILE A 56 -10.48 -3.39 0.34
CA ILE A 56 -11.69 -3.45 -0.47
C ILE A 56 -11.91 -4.93 -0.79
N ASP A 57 -13.01 -5.47 -0.28
CA ASP A 57 -13.44 -6.83 -0.61
C ASP A 57 -14.15 -6.80 -1.96
N GLU A 58 -13.63 -7.55 -2.92
CA GLU A 58 -14.24 -7.69 -4.25
C GLU A 58 -15.16 -8.91 -4.23
N SER A 59 -16.39 -8.72 -3.75
CA SER A 59 -17.45 -9.74 -3.76
C SER A 59 -18.07 -9.93 -5.15
#